data_AF-A0A5E8AGR8-F1
#
_entry.id   AF-A0A5E8AGR8-F1
#
_cell.length_a   1.000
_cell.length_b   1.000
_cell.length_c   1.000
_cell.angle_alpha   90.00
_cell.angle_beta   90.00
_cell.angle_gamma   90.00
#
_symmetry.space_group_name_H-M   'P 1'
#
loop_
_entity.id
_entity.type
_entity.pdbx_description
1 polymer ?
#
loop_
_entity_poly.entity_id
_entity_poly.type
_entity_poly.pdbx_seq_one_letter_code
_entity_poly.pdbx_strand_id
1 'polypeptide(L)'
;MKKAKLIFNSLWALAMVATVSFLISCGGDEEAAVELTIVSLNAGDDDLNGATSPDGVSTSAVITGIFSTDIDPATASSNVTLVSDFDDAEVAVTVEASGRSLKITPNEELFGGSLYILTIKAGLTSTKGKTLGTDLTRNFTTVGTFTPQNVVAHWTFEGNAEDQVGDFDADAEISITYTDSRNAAAGKAATFDGDVSIIEVPNGDKLMDGAEFTLAYWVKTNSEGHVNADGNPTGHFVMGLGAFNGFQTEIGGDYKFIKMPAMMEYGDGTLGTGGDLFWNGDGKTKDNEGWQGTTFNKTNSDLASTLKDTWMHYTYIFSASGKYREMYINGALVVRQEFALWPADSKEPTVVGLKFNSDAADVENVLAFGFVQSRGGTLWQNEPWGGYNFPTANHFKGKLDDVRIFSAAITAEEVKLMYDSEK
;
A
#
# COMPACT_ATOMS: atom_id res chain seq x y z
N MET A 1 90.29 -27.68 -40.25
CA MET A 1 89.03 -26.95 -40.48
C MET A 1 88.12 -27.79 -41.38
N LYS A 2 86.87 -28.00 -40.94
CA LYS A 2 85.64 -28.40 -41.67
C LYS A 2 85.73 -29.64 -42.60
N LYS A 3 85.24 -30.82 -42.17
CA LYS A 3 83.84 -31.33 -42.20
C LYS A 3 83.37 -31.66 -43.63
N ALA A 4 83.21 -32.93 -43.99
CA ALA A 4 81.98 -33.76 -43.93
C ALA A 4 81.56 -34.09 -45.39
N LYS A 5 80.89 -35.18 -45.79
CA LYS A 5 79.98 -36.13 -45.13
C LYS A 5 79.79 -37.32 -46.10
N LEU A 6 79.78 -38.57 -45.60
CA LEU A 6 79.29 -39.77 -46.31
C LEU A 6 77.75 -39.76 -46.39
N ILE A 7 77.17 -40.45 -47.39
CA ILE A 7 76.30 -41.65 -47.25
C ILE A 7 75.71 -42.04 -48.62
N PHE A 8 75.70 -43.35 -48.88
CA PHE A 8 75.28 -44.05 -50.11
C PHE A 8 73.89 -44.71 -49.89
N ASN A 9 73.04 -44.72 -50.94
CA ASN A 9 72.05 -45.71 -51.42
C ASN A 9 71.63 -46.88 -50.49
N SER A 10 70.41 -47.44 -50.47
CA SER A 10 69.25 -47.42 -51.39
C SER A 10 68.16 -48.39 -50.87
N LEU A 11 66.93 -48.23 -51.40
CA LEU A 11 65.89 -49.23 -51.69
C LEU A 11 64.91 -49.72 -50.58
N TRP A 12 63.63 -49.55 -50.94
CA TRP A 12 62.36 -50.03 -50.38
C TRP A 12 62.26 -51.56 -50.22
N ALA A 13 61.50 -52.03 -49.20
CA ALA A 13 60.14 -52.57 -49.37
C ALA A 13 59.54 -53.21 -48.09
N LEU A 14 58.29 -52.81 -47.81
CA LEU A 14 57.24 -53.34 -46.92
C LEU A 14 57.23 -54.85 -46.58
N ALA A 15 56.90 -55.20 -45.33
CA ALA A 15 55.56 -55.72 -44.92
C ALA A 15 55.50 -56.24 -43.46
N MET A 16 54.43 -55.79 -42.77
CA MET A 16 53.74 -56.21 -41.54
C MET A 16 54.07 -57.55 -40.84
N VAL A 17 54.05 -57.56 -39.49
CA VAL A 17 52.90 -58.03 -38.65
C VAL A 17 53.13 -57.59 -37.20
N ALA A 18 52.10 -56.98 -36.61
CA ALA A 18 52.04 -56.47 -35.24
C ALA A 18 51.31 -57.45 -34.31
N THR A 19 51.74 -57.52 -33.05
CA THR A 19 50.88 -57.83 -31.88
C THR A 19 51.52 -57.27 -30.62
N VAL A 20 51.02 -56.13 -30.13
CA VAL A 20 51.09 -55.75 -28.72
C VAL A 20 49.75 -55.18 -28.33
N SER A 21 49.12 -55.85 -27.37
CA SER A 21 47.85 -55.51 -26.74
C SER A 21 47.97 -54.19 -25.97
N PHE A 22 47.14 -53.21 -26.31
CA PHE A 22 46.82 -52.10 -25.42
C PHE A 22 45.36 -52.21 -25.00
N LEU A 23 45.17 -52.31 -23.68
CA LEU A 23 43.89 -52.29 -23.00
C LEU A 23 43.18 -50.96 -23.32
N ILE A 24 42.03 -51.04 -23.99
CA ILE A 24 41.11 -49.93 -24.13
C ILE A 24 40.40 -49.79 -22.78
N SER A 25 40.80 -48.76 -22.04
CA SER A 25 39.99 -48.14 -21.00
C SER A 25 38.70 -47.66 -21.64
N CYS A 26 37.56 -48.30 -21.34
CA CYS A 26 36.25 -47.68 -21.53
C CYS A 26 36.16 -46.48 -20.58
N GLY A 27 36.61 -45.31 -21.04
CA GLY A 27 36.09 -44.06 -20.53
C GLY A 27 34.62 -44.03 -20.90
N GLY A 28 33.74 -44.01 -19.90
CA GLY A 28 32.37 -43.59 -20.13
C GLY A 28 32.43 -42.18 -20.70
N ASP A 29 31.71 -41.94 -21.79
CA ASP A 29 31.54 -40.62 -22.35
C ASP A 29 30.93 -39.74 -21.25
N GLU A 30 31.75 -38.93 -20.57
CA GLU A 30 31.26 -37.79 -19.82
C GLU A 30 30.63 -36.85 -20.84
N GLU A 31 29.31 -36.92 -20.95
CA GLU A 31 28.51 -35.97 -21.70
C GLU A 31 28.95 -34.56 -21.29
N ALA A 32 29.48 -33.80 -22.24
CA ALA A 32 30.08 -32.51 -21.96
C ALA A 32 29.09 -31.64 -21.19
N ALA A 33 29.52 -31.09 -20.05
CA ALA A 33 28.66 -30.29 -19.20
C ALA A 33 28.07 -29.10 -19.97
N VAL A 34 26.76 -29.15 -20.19
CA VAL A 34 25.98 -28.11 -20.87
C VAL A 34 25.98 -26.83 -20.03
N GLU A 35 26.17 -25.68 -20.67
CA GLU A 35 26.07 -24.38 -19.99
C GLU A 35 24.69 -24.19 -19.39
N LEU A 36 24.62 -23.62 -18.18
CA LEU A 36 23.35 -23.32 -17.53
C LEU A 36 22.81 -22.01 -18.09
N THR A 37 21.71 -22.07 -18.83
CA THR A 37 21.05 -20.90 -19.42
C THR A 37 19.54 -20.98 -19.18
N ILE A 38 18.88 -19.83 -19.10
CA ILE A 38 17.42 -19.76 -18.97
C ILE A 38 16.76 -20.09 -20.33
N VAL A 39 15.75 -20.95 -20.31
CA VAL A 39 14.94 -21.32 -21.48
C VAL A 39 13.60 -20.57 -21.46
N SER A 40 12.92 -20.55 -20.31
CA SER A 40 11.69 -19.79 -20.10
C SER A 40 11.62 -19.30 -18.66
N LEU A 41 10.90 -18.21 -18.43
CA LEU A 41 10.63 -17.66 -17.11
C LEU A 41 9.24 -17.06 -17.11
N ASN A 42 8.33 -17.61 -16.31
CA ASN A 42 6.93 -17.22 -16.31
C ASN A 42 6.44 -16.92 -14.89
N ALA A 43 5.56 -15.94 -14.73
CA ALA A 43 4.80 -15.69 -13.51
C ALA A 43 3.35 -16.09 -13.76
N GLY A 44 2.94 -17.27 -13.32
CA GLY A 44 1.70 -17.87 -13.84
C GLY A 44 1.78 -18.04 -15.36
N ASP A 45 0.86 -17.42 -16.08
CA ASP A 45 0.81 -17.46 -17.55
C ASP A 45 1.62 -16.33 -18.22
N ASP A 46 2.09 -15.34 -17.45
CA ASP A 46 2.81 -14.18 -17.98
C ASP A 46 4.28 -14.50 -18.25
N ASP A 47 4.78 -14.12 -19.44
CA ASP A 47 6.17 -14.33 -19.83
C ASP A 47 7.09 -13.22 -19.31
N LEU A 48 7.90 -13.54 -18.29
CA LEU A 48 8.91 -12.64 -17.76
C LEU A 48 10.20 -12.66 -18.60
N ASN A 49 10.37 -13.60 -19.54
CA ASN A 49 11.56 -13.69 -20.38
C ASN A 49 11.41 -12.97 -21.72
N GLY A 50 10.27 -12.34 -21.97
CA GLY A 50 9.97 -11.57 -23.16
C GLY A 50 10.77 -10.26 -23.27
N ALA A 51 10.67 -9.60 -24.43
CA ALA A 51 11.32 -8.31 -24.67
C ALA A 51 10.63 -7.13 -23.95
N THR A 52 9.36 -7.30 -23.58
CA THR A 52 8.55 -6.34 -22.86
C THR A 52 8.25 -6.88 -21.47
N SER A 53 8.43 -6.04 -20.45
CA SER A 53 7.98 -6.36 -19.08
C SER A 53 6.46 -6.56 -19.09
N PRO A 54 5.94 -7.67 -18.56
CA PRO A 54 4.50 -7.84 -18.44
C PRO A 54 3.93 -6.89 -17.37
N ASP A 55 2.71 -6.45 -17.64
CA ASP A 55 1.83 -5.76 -16.71
C ASP A 55 0.64 -6.70 -16.37
N GLY A 56 0.00 -6.47 -15.22
CA GLY A 56 -1.16 -7.29 -14.84
C GLY A 56 -0.83 -8.65 -14.25
N VAL A 57 0.42 -8.89 -13.84
CA VAL A 57 0.79 -10.15 -13.17
C VAL A 57 0.01 -10.30 -11.87
N SER A 58 -0.51 -11.51 -11.60
CA SER A 58 -1.23 -11.75 -10.34
C SER A 58 -0.35 -11.45 -9.12
N THR A 59 -0.92 -10.81 -8.10
CA THR A 59 -0.27 -10.53 -6.80
C THR A 59 0.17 -11.80 -6.06
N SER A 60 -0.40 -12.95 -6.42
CA SER A 60 -0.05 -14.27 -5.87
C SER A 60 0.70 -15.17 -6.87
N ALA A 61 1.25 -14.62 -7.96
CA ALA A 61 1.85 -15.40 -9.02
C ALA A 61 3.07 -16.21 -8.53
N VAL A 62 3.07 -17.51 -8.84
CA VAL A 62 4.25 -18.36 -8.69
C VAL A 62 5.14 -18.18 -9.92
N ILE A 63 6.40 -17.84 -9.69
CA ILE A 63 7.36 -17.66 -10.77
C ILE A 63 8.09 -18.98 -11.03
N THR A 64 8.07 -19.45 -12.28
CA THR A 64 8.71 -20.70 -12.70
C THR A 64 9.71 -20.44 -13.82
N GLY A 65 10.97 -20.77 -13.57
CA GLY A 65 12.05 -20.75 -14.55
C GLY A 65 12.42 -22.16 -15.01
N ILE A 66 12.54 -22.37 -16.32
CA ILE A 66 13.06 -23.61 -16.90
C ILE A 66 14.44 -23.33 -17.47
N PHE A 67 15.43 -24.16 -17.11
CA PHE A 67 16.83 -24.01 -17.52
C PHE A 67 17.24 -25.05 -18.56
N SER A 68 18.40 -24.86 -19.19
CA SER A 68 18.98 -25.76 -20.20
C SER A 68 19.39 -27.13 -19.64
N THR A 69 19.72 -27.21 -18.35
CA THR A 69 20.22 -28.41 -17.65
C THR A 69 19.78 -28.41 -16.18
N ASP A 70 20.00 -29.52 -15.47
CA ASP A 70 19.57 -29.68 -14.08
C ASP A 70 20.30 -28.73 -13.14
N ILE A 71 19.53 -28.04 -12.30
CA ILE A 71 20.00 -27.08 -11.30
C ILE A 71 20.50 -27.83 -10.07
N ASP A 72 21.58 -27.34 -9.45
CA ASP A 72 21.98 -27.76 -8.12
C ASP A 72 21.09 -27.10 -7.06
N PRO A 73 20.23 -27.84 -6.35
CA PRO A 73 19.32 -27.23 -5.39
C PRO A 73 20.02 -26.53 -4.23
N ALA A 74 21.27 -26.90 -3.91
CA ALA A 74 22.01 -26.30 -2.81
C ALA A 74 22.42 -24.84 -3.09
N THR A 75 22.42 -24.39 -4.35
CA THR A 75 22.77 -23.02 -4.73
C THR A 75 21.56 -22.16 -5.06
N ALA A 76 20.35 -22.72 -5.15
CA ALA A 76 19.17 -22.01 -5.63
C ALA A 76 18.77 -20.84 -4.72
N SER A 77 18.48 -21.10 -3.45
CA SER A 77 17.88 -20.10 -2.54
C SER A 77 18.77 -18.89 -2.28
N SER A 78 20.09 -19.04 -2.30
CA SER A 78 21.04 -17.92 -2.10
C SER A 78 21.28 -17.07 -3.35
N ASN A 79 20.80 -17.54 -4.51
CA ASN A 79 20.98 -16.89 -5.81
C ASN A 79 19.69 -16.32 -6.39
N VAL A 80 18.62 -16.22 -5.62
CA VAL A 80 17.36 -15.57 -6.04
C VAL A 80 17.05 -14.43 -5.10
N THR A 81 16.73 -13.28 -5.66
CA THR A 81 16.18 -12.14 -4.91
C THR A 81 15.01 -11.55 -5.68
N LEU A 82 13.97 -11.14 -4.96
CA LEU A 82 12.86 -10.37 -5.48
C LEU A 82 12.78 -9.09 -4.66
N VAL A 83 12.76 -7.93 -5.31
CA VAL A 83 12.66 -6.64 -4.62
C VAL A 83 11.52 -5.82 -5.18
N SER A 84 10.83 -5.06 -4.33
CA SER A 84 9.94 -3.98 -4.76
C SER A 84 10.77 -2.79 -5.23
N ASP A 85 10.39 -2.19 -6.35
CA ASP A 85 11.11 -1.05 -6.94
C ASP A 85 10.91 0.25 -6.16
N PHE A 86 9.81 0.38 -5.42
CA PHE A 86 9.45 1.64 -4.77
C PHE A 86 10.17 1.91 -3.45
N ASP A 87 10.64 0.87 -2.76
CA ASP A 87 11.32 0.99 -1.46
C ASP A 87 12.60 0.13 -1.36
N ASP A 88 13.00 -0.52 -2.46
CA ASP A 88 14.11 -1.47 -2.53
C ASP A 88 14.01 -2.64 -1.52
N ALA A 89 12.82 -2.88 -0.96
CA ALA A 89 12.64 -3.92 0.05
C ALA A 89 12.70 -5.32 -0.58
N GLU A 90 13.43 -6.22 0.09
CA GLU A 90 13.49 -7.62 -0.33
C GLU A 90 12.20 -8.35 0.05
N VAL A 91 11.53 -8.90 -0.96
CA VAL A 91 10.35 -9.76 -0.80
C VAL A 91 10.82 -11.15 -0.42
N ALA A 92 10.37 -11.64 0.73
CA ALA A 92 10.64 -13.00 1.16
C ALA A 92 10.02 -14.00 0.18
N VAL A 93 10.85 -14.90 -0.36
CA VAL A 93 10.43 -15.94 -1.31
C VAL A 93 10.88 -17.31 -0.86
N THR A 94 10.04 -18.32 -1.11
CA THR A 94 10.42 -19.72 -1.05
C THR A 94 10.89 -20.18 -2.42
N VAL A 95 12.12 -20.71 -2.47
CA VAL A 95 12.79 -21.13 -3.72
C VAL A 95 12.99 -22.64 -3.71
N GLU A 96 12.43 -23.31 -4.71
CA GLU A 96 12.50 -24.76 -4.89
C GLU A 96 13.12 -25.09 -6.25
N ALA A 97 14.22 -25.84 -6.27
CA ALA A 97 14.85 -26.30 -7.50
C ALA A 97 14.73 -27.83 -7.64
N SER A 98 14.26 -28.31 -8.80
CA SER A 98 14.14 -29.72 -9.10
C SER A 98 14.34 -30.00 -10.59
N GLY A 99 15.34 -30.82 -10.91
CA GLY A 99 15.79 -31.01 -12.28
C GLY A 99 16.11 -29.65 -12.92
N ARG A 100 15.48 -29.37 -14.08
CA ARG A 100 15.65 -28.12 -14.84
C ARG A 100 14.76 -26.97 -14.35
N SER A 101 13.90 -27.21 -13.37
CA SER A 101 12.88 -26.27 -12.91
C SER A 101 13.34 -25.54 -11.66
N LEU A 102 13.16 -24.21 -11.66
CA LEU A 102 13.28 -23.34 -10.50
C LEU A 102 11.93 -22.70 -10.24
N LYS A 103 11.36 -22.93 -9.07
CA LYS A 103 10.09 -22.35 -8.63
C LYS A 103 10.35 -21.35 -7.52
N ILE A 104 9.79 -20.16 -7.63
CA ILE A 104 9.95 -19.04 -6.71
C ILE A 104 8.55 -18.60 -6.31
N THR A 105 8.23 -18.71 -5.04
CA THR A 105 6.90 -18.40 -4.49
C THR A 105 7.04 -17.26 -3.48
N PRO A 106 6.44 -16.09 -3.71
CA PRO A 106 6.31 -15.06 -2.68
C PRO A 106 5.67 -15.66 -1.42
N ASN A 107 6.25 -15.36 -0.25
CA ASN A 107 5.73 -15.88 1.02
C ASN A 107 4.47 -15.13 1.47
N GLU A 108 4.33 -13.89 1.03
CA GLU A 108 3.18 -13.03 1.25
C GLU A 108 2.67 -12.52 -0.10
N GLU A 109 1.43 -12.03 -0.14
CA GLU A 109 0.87 -11.40 -1.31
C GLU A 109 1.65 -10.14 -1.70
N LEU A 110 1.95 -10.01 -3.00
CA LEU A 110 2.62 -8.83 -3.54
C LEU A 110 1.66 -7.63 -3.55
N PHE A 111 2.20 -6.43 -3.40
CA PHE A 111 1.44 -5.19 -3.54
C PHE A 111 0.84 -5.12 -4.95
N GLY A 112 -0.43 -4.71 -5.06
CA GLY A 112 -1.09 -4.45 -6.34
C GLY A 112 -0.44 -3.27 -7.08
N GLY A 113 -0.57 -3.22 -8.40
CA GLY A 113 -0.08 -2.12 -9.25
C GLY A 113 1.41 -1.77 -9.09
N SER A 114 2.23 -2.69 -8.59
CA SER A 114 3.61 -2.45 -8.15
C SER A 114 4.61 -3.13 -9.05
N LEU A 115 5.74 -2.45 -9.30
CA LEU A 115 6.86 -3.01 -10.07
C LEU A 115 7.80 -3.81 -9.15
N TYR A 116 8.11 -5.01 -9.59
CA TYR A 116 9.05 -5.91 -8.92
C TYR A 116 10.22 -6.24 -9.82
N ILE A 117 11.40 -6.38 -9.19
CA ILE A 117 12.65 -6.77 -9.85
C ILE A 117 13.07 -8.14 -9.31
N LEU A 118 12.94 -9.15 -10.16
CA LEU A 118 13.48 -10.47 -9.92
C LEU A 118 14.93 -10.53 -10.43
N THR A 119 15.85 -10.99 -9.58
CA THR A 119 17.23 -11.29 -9.98
C THR A 119 17.58 -12.74 -9.65
N ILE A 120 17.99 -13.50 -10.67
CA ILE A 120 18.65 -14.79 -10.53
C ILE A 120 20.14 -14.57 -10.76
N LYS A 121 20.93 -14.70 -9.70
CA LYS A 121 22.35 -14.34 -9.68
C LYS A 121 23.20 -15.33 -10.47
N ALA A 122 24.33 -14.84 -11.00
CA ALA A 122 25.33 -15.59 -11.76
C ALA A 122 25.87 -16.82 -11.03
N GLY A 123 25.78 -16.83 -9.69
CA GLY A 123 26.22 -17.92 -8.83
C GLY A 123 25.31 -19.15 -8.80
N LEU A 124 24.13 -19.11 -9.44
CA LEU A 124 23.31 -20.31 -9.62
C LEU A 124 24.09 -21.35 -10.44
N THR A 125 24.12 -22.59 -9.97
CA THR A 125 24.87 -23.68 -10.63
C THR A 125 23.99 -24.82 -11.08
N SER A 126 24.46 -25.53 -12.10
CA SER A 126 23.94 -26.85 -12.48
C SER A 126 24.53 -27.94 -11.59
N THR A 127 23.92 -29.12 -11.59
CA THR A 127 24.44 -30.34 -10.93
C THR A 127 25.80 -30.80 -11.49
N LYS A 128 26.23 -30.24 -12.63
CA LYS A 128 27.55 -30.48 -13.27
C LYS A 128 28.54 -29.32 -13.04
N GLY A 129 28.22 -28.38 -12.16
CA GLY A 129 29.13 -27.30 -11.75
C GLY A 129 29.28 -26.15 -12.75
N LYS A 130 28.44 -26.05 -13.78
CA LYS A 130 28.36 -24.87 -14.66
C LYS A 130 27.52 -23.79 -14.01
N THR A 131 28.03 -22.56 -13.98
CA THR A 131 27.34 -21.37 -13.45
C THR A 131 26.42 -20.76 -14.52
N LEU A 132 25.44 -19.96 -14.09
CA LEU A 132 24.62 -19.13 -14.99
C LEU A 132 25.47 -18.06 -15.71
N GLY A 133 26.59 -17.64 -15.10
CA GLY A 133 27.60 -16.77 -15.71
C GLY A 133 27.34 -15.28 -15.51
N THR A 134 26.12 -14.81 -15.74
CA THR A 134 25.69 -13.42 -15.50
C THR A 134 24.36 -13.38 -14.77
N ASP A 135 24.13 -12.32 -13.99
CA ASP A 135 22.84 -12.10 -13.36
C ASP A 135 21.73 -11.97 -14.41
N LEU A 136 20.64 -12.69 -14.19
CA LEU A 136 19.41 -12.57 -14.95
C LEU A 136 18.45 -11.68 -14.17
N THR A 137 18.29 -10.44 -14.61
CA THR A 137 17.34 -9.49 -14.03
C THR A 137 16.12 -9.36 -14.92
N ARG A 138 14.92 -9.45 -14.32
CA ARG A 138 13.63 -9.26 -14.97
C ARG A 138 12.71 -8.44 -14.09
N ASN A 139 11.82 -7.71 -14.75
CA ASN A 139 10.86 -6.82 -14.14
C ASN A 139 9.47 -7.32 -14.48
N PHE A 140 8.50 -7.07 -13.60
CA PHE A 140 7.09 -7.21 -13.89
C PHE A 140 6.27 -6.26 -13.02
N THR A 141 5.07 -5.92 -13.48
CA THR A 141 4.12 -5.11 -12.71
C THR A 141 2.90 -5.94 -12.37
N THR A 142 2.51 -5.93 -11.09
CA THR A 142 1.32 -6.62 -10.62
C THR A 142 0.03 -5.93 -11.09
N VAL A 143 -1.06 -6.68 -11.12
CA VAL A 143 -2.40 -6.17 -11.49
C VAL A 143 -2.92 -5.13 -10.50
N GLY A 144 -3.76 -4.22 -11.00
CA GLY A 144 -4.52 -3.26 -10.18
C GLY A 144 -3.81 -1.93 -9.93
N THR A 145 -4.30 -1.21 -8.92
CA THR A 145 -3.70 0.03 -8.39
C THR A 145 -2.83 -0.27 -7.18
N PHE A 146 -1.96 0.68 -6.83
CA PHE A 146 -1.10 0.53 -5.66
C PHE A 146 -1.95 0.51 -4.38
N THR A 147 -1.91 -0.61 -3.66
CA THR A 147 -2.63 -0.79 -2.40
C THR A 147 -1.64 -1.19 -1.32
N PRO A 148 -1.43 -0.37 -0.27
CA PRO A 148 -0.61 -0.75 0.87
C PRO A 148 -1.13 -2.02 1.56
N GLN A 149 -0.25 -2.78 2.20
CA GLN A 149 -0.64 -3.96 2.96
C GLN A 149 -1.41 -3.62 4.25
N ASN A 150 -2.02 -4.63 4.88
CA ASN A 150 -2.79 -4.52 6.13
C ASN A 150 -4.07 -3.67 6.01
N VAL A 151 -4.73 -3.71 4.84
CA VAL A 151 -6.09 -3.20 4.68
C VAL A 151 -7.04 -4.03 5.56
N VAL A 152 -7.84 -3.35 6.38
CA VAL A 152 -8.85 -3.95 7.26
C VAL A 152 -10.23 -3.89 6.62
N ALA A 153 -10.53 -2.79 5.93
CA ALA A 153 -11.78 -2.58 5.22
C ALA A 153 -11.56 -1.68 4.00
N HIS A 154 -12.30 -1.92 2.92
CA HIS A 154 -12.30 -1.09 1.70
C HIS A 154 -13.71 -1.00 1.11
N TRP A 155 -14.29 0.20 1.10
CA TRP A 155 -15.54 0.51 0.40
C TRP A 155 -15.23 1.22 -0.92
N THR A 156 -15.48 0.52 -2.04
CA THR A 156 -15.27 1.05 -3.40
C THR A 156 -16.45 1.85 -3.93
N PHE A 157 -17.63 1.72 -3.32
CA PHE A 157 -18.85 2.40 -3.76
C PHE A 157 -19.25 2.16 -5.22
N GLU A 158 -18.97 0.96 -5.74
CA GLU A 158 -19.36 0.49 -7.07
C GLU A 158 -20.84 0.06 -7.16
N GLY A 159 -21.74 0.90 -6.63
CA GLY A 159 -23.18 0.68 -6.63
C GLY A 159 -23.77 0.14 -5.33
N ASN A 160 -22.94 -0.11 -4.32
CA ASN A 160 -23.32 -0.54 -2.97
C ASN A 160 -22.29 -0.03 -1.94
N ALA A 161 -22.55 -0.23 -0.64
CA ALA A 161 -21.60 0.03 0.45
C ALA A 161 -21.08 -1.28 1.10
N GLU A 162 -20.74 -2.26 0.28
CA GLU A 162 -20.13 -3.53 0.72
C GLU A 162 -18.61 -3.36 0.91
N ASP A 163 -18.08 -3.97 1.97
CA ASP A 163 -16.65 -4.05 2.22
C ASP A 163 -16.02 -5.12 1.32
N GLN A 164 -14.95 -4.76 0.61
CA GLN A 164 -14.27 -5.63 -0.34
C GLN A 164 -13.16 -6.48 0.30
N VAL A 165 -12.83 -6.24 1.57
CA VAL A 165 -11.69 -6.88 2.25
C VAL A 165 -12.11 -7.64 3.50
N GLY A 166 -12.88 -7.00 4.38
CA GLY A 166 -13.26 -7.55 5.67
C GLY A 166 -14.71 -8.03 5.74
N ASP A 167 -15.35 -7.77 6.89
CA ASP A 167 -16.75 -8.10 7.21
C ASP A 167 -17.44 -6.84 7.77
N PHE A 168 -17.19 -5.69 7.13
CA PHE A 168 -17.69 -4.36 7.53
C PHE A 168 -18.67 -3.79 6.51
N ASP A 169 -19.60 -4.63 6.03
CA ASP A 169 -20.69 -4.18 5.17
C ASP A 169 -21.59 -3.16 5.88
N ALA A 170 -22.10 -2.19 5.13
CA ALA A 170 -23.10 -1.27 5.65
C ALA A 170 -24.41 -2.01 5.99
N ASP A 171 -25.01 -1.69 7.14
CA ASP A 171 -26.33 -2.19 7.51
C ASP A 171 -27.47 -1.20 7.18
N ALA A 172 -27.11 0.04 6.86
CA ALA A 172 -28.04 1.04 6.33
C ALA A 172 -27.39 1.95 5.28
N GLU A 173 -28.15 2.20 4.22
CA GLU A 173 -27.88 3.24 3.21
C GLU A 173 -29.15 4.08 3.06
N ILE A 174 -29.07 5.37 3.38
CA ILE A 174 -30.20 6.30 3.34
C ILE A 174 -29.90 7.38 2.33
N SER A 175 -30.80 7.57 1.36
CA SER A 175 -30.70 8.61 0.33
C SER A 175 -29.40 8.63 -0.47
N ILE A 176 -28.66 7.51 -0.51
CA ILE A 176 -27.42 7.40 -1.27
C ILE A 176 -27.72 7.13 -2.73
N THR A 177 -26.95 7.78 -3.60
CA THR A 177 -26.88 7.43 -5.02
C THR A 177 -25.43 7.22 -5.43
N TYR A 178 -25.21 6.28 -6.35
CA TYR A 178 -23.89 5.98 -6.87
C TYR A 178 -23.73 6.60 -8.26
N THR A 179 -22.81 7.56 -8.38
CA THR A 179 -22.62 8.34 -9.61
C THR A 179 -21.16 8.32 -10.04
N ASP A 180 -20.85 8.81 -11.26
CA ASP A 180 -19.48 8.77 -11.78
C ASP A 180 -18.48 9.41 -10.81
N SER A 181 -17.36 8.69 -10.61
CA SER A 181 -16.25 9.13 -9.79
C SER A 181 -15.34 10.14 -10.52
N ARG A 182 -14.18 10.42 -9.95
CA ARG A 182 -13.13 11.36 -10.40
C ARG A 182 -12.71 11.18 -11.85
N ASN A 183 -12.74 9.96 -12.36
CA ASN A 183 -12.46 9.64 -13.76
C ASN A 183 -13.16 8.32 -14.13
N ALA A 184 -13.08 7.92 -15.41
CA ALA A 184 -13.74 6.71 -15.89
C ALA A 184 -13.11 5.41 -15.36
N ALA A 185 -11.82 5.42 -15.02
CA ALA A 185 -11.12 4.25 -14.47
C ALA A 185 -11.50 3.99 -13.00
N ALA A 186 -11.85 5.05 -12.27
CA ALA A 186 -12.32 5.02 -10.89
C ALA A 186 -13.80 4.65 -10.74
N GLY A 187 -14.53 4.35 -11.81
CA GLY A 187 -15.91 3.85 -11.71
C GLY A 187 -16.90 4.82 -11.05
N LYS A 188 -17.46 4.43 -9.90
CA LYS A 188 -18.56 5.12 -9.20
C LYS A 188 -18.13 5.61 -7.83
N ALA A 189 -18.94 6.50 -7.27
CA ALA A 189 -18.75 7.10 -5.96
C ALA A 189 -20.10 7.28 -5.26
N ALA A 190 -20.12 7.11 -3.94
CA ALA A 190 -21.28 7.39 -3.12
C ALA A 190 -21.51 8.91 -3.08
N THR A 191 -22.75 9.34 -3.38
CA THR A 191 -23.16 10.74 -3.42
C THR A 191 -24.06 11.07 -2.25
N PHE A 192 -23.73 12.15 -1.53
CA PHE A 192 -24.42 12.62 -0.33
C PHE A 192 -25.06 13.99 -0.58
N ASP A 193 -26.31 14.14 -0.13
CA ASP A 193 -27.15 15.31 -0.41
C ASP A 193 -26.95 16.52 0.51
N GLY A 194 -26.26 16.35 1.64
CA GLY A 194 -26.10 17.37 2.67
C GLY A 194 -27.29 17.52 3.62
N ASP A 195 -28.20 16.54 3.66
CA ASP A 195 -29.41 16.54 4.50
C ASP A 195 -29.57 15.21 5.25
N VAL A 196 -30.03 14.14 4.59
CA VAL A 196 -30.29 12.87 5.26
C VAL A 196 -29.39 11.73 4.81
N SER A 197 -28.57 11.98 3.77
CA SER A 197 -27.70 10.97 3.16
C SER A 197 -26.69 10.43 4.14
N ILE A 198 -26.80 9.14 4.48
CA ILE A 198 -25.86 8.46 5.40
C ILE A 198 -25.69 7.00 5.01
N ILE A 199 -24.49 6.49 5.21
CA ILE A 199 -24.18 5.06 5.20
C ILE A 199 -23.71 4.70 6.62
N GLU A 200 -24.26 3.63 7.20
CA GLU A 200 -23.93 3.17 8.54
C GLU A 200 -23.31 1.78 8.49
N VAL A 201 -22.15 1.64 9.12
CA VAL A 201 -21.38 0.40 9.21
C VAL A 201 -21.26 0.00 10.68
N PRO A 202 -21.80 -1.16 11.10
CA PRO A 202 -21.76 -1.60 12.49
C PRO A 202 -20.35 -2.06 12.90
N ASN A 203 -20.13 -2.17 14.22
CA ASN A 203 -18.87 -2.65 14.82
C ASN A 203 -17.64 -1.79 14.45
N GLY A 204 -17.83 -0.46 14.38
CA GLY A 204 -16.78 0.46 13.97
C GLY A 204 -15.57 0.50 14.90
N ASP A 205 -15.73 0.13 16.18
CA ASP A 205 -14.65 0.04 17.16
C ASP A 205 -13.50 -0.85 16.69
N LYS A 206 -13.82 -1.97 16.01
CA LYS A 206 -12.82 -2.89 15.45
C LYS A 206 -11.99 -2.29 14.32
N LEU A 207 -12.44 -1.21 13.70
CA LEU A 207 -11.70 -0.51 12.65
C LEU A 207 -10.58 0.38 13.21
N MET A 208 -10.62 0.72 14.50
CA MET A 208 -9.66 1.63 15.13
C MET A 208 -9.05 1.10 16.44
N ASP A 209 -9.11 -0.21 16.69
CA ASP A 209 -8.55 -0.85 17.89
C ASP A 209 -7.12 -1.34 17.64
N GLY A 210 -6.15 -0.44 17.73
CA GLY A 210 -4.76 -0.78 17.40
C GLY A 210 -3.72 0.29 17.70
N ALA A 211 -2.46 -0.13 17.74
CA ALA A 211 -1.30 0.75 17.94
C ALA A 211 -0.97 1.61 16.70
N GLU A 212 -1.37 1.16 15.52
CA GLU A 212 -1.10 1.79 14.24
C GLU A 212 -2.41 1.87 13.46
N PHE A 213 -2.66 2.98 12.77
CA PHE A 213 -3.91 3.22 12.05
C PHE A 213 -3.68 4.14 10.86
N THR A 214 -4.28 3.81 9.72
CA THR A 214 -4.39 4.71 8.58
C THR A 214 -5.83 4.75 8.07
N LEU A 215 -6.33 5.95 7.75
CA LEU A 215 -7.57 6.17 7.01
C LEU A 215 -7.24 6.88 5.70
N ALA A 216 -7.58 6.32 4.56
CA ALA A 216 -7.40 6.93 3.24
C ALA A 216 -8.69 6.89 2.43
N TYR A 217 -9.00 7.96 1.69
CA TYR A 217 -10.19 8.01 0.83
C TYR A 217 -10.13 9.17 -0.16
N TRP A 218 -10.92 9.06 -1.22
CA TRP A 218 -11.22 10.16 -2.13
C TRP A 218 -12.47 10.89 -1.66
N VAL A 219 -12.41 12.22 -1.66
CA VAL A 219 -13.55 13.07 -1.31
C VAL A 219 -13.66 14.25 -2.27
N LYS A 220 -14.90 14.62 -2.57
CA LYS A 220 -15.23 15.87 -3.26
C LYS A 220 -16.41 16.52 -2.57
N THR A 221 -16.21 17.71 -2.03
CA THR A 221 -17.31 18.52 -1.48
C THR A 221 -18.22 19.05 -2.58
N ASN A 222 -19.44 19.45 -2.23
CA ASN A 222 -20.33 20.23 -3.08
C ASN A 222 -20.88 21.42 -2.29
N SER A 223 -20.43 22.62 -2.65
CA SER A 223 -20.77 23.88 -2.02
C SER A 223 -22.11 24.47 -2.47
N GLU A 224 -22.68 23.98 -3.58
CA GLU A 224 -23.88 24.57 -4.18
C GLU A 224 -25.08 24.39 -3.25
N GLY A 225 -25.60 25.52 -2.73
CA GLY A 225 -26.72 25.52 -1.80
C GLY A 225 -26.45 24.85 -0.45
N HIS A 226 -25.17 24.58 -0.11
CA HIS A 226 -24.79 23.97 1.17
C HIS A 226 -24.64 25.05 2.25
N VAL A 227 -25.75 25.38 2.90
CA VAL A 227 -25.83 26.51 3.83
C VAL A 227 -26.53 26.14 5.13
N ASN A 228 -26.16 26.82 6.21
CA ASN A 228 -26.80 26.68 7.50
C ASN A 228 -28.16 27.41 7.56
N ALA A 229 -28.83 27.36 8.71
CA ALA A 229 -30.14 27.99 8.91
C ALA A 229 -30.17 29.51 8.65
N ASP A 230 -29.01 30.18 8.73
CA ASP A 230 -28.86 31.61 8.45
C ASP A 230 -28.50 31.91 6.98
N GLY A 231 -28.37 30.88 6.14
CA GLY A 231 -27.97 31.00 4.74
C GLY A 231 -26.47 31.20 4.51
N ASN A 232 -25.64 30.99 5.54
CA ASN A 232 -24.18 31.03 5.42
C ASN A 232 -23.62 29.66 5.03
N PRO A 233 -22.49 29.58 4.29
CA PRO A 233 -21.83 28.29 4.02
C PRO A 233 -21.63 27.47 5.30
N THR A 234 -22.01 26.20 5.26
CA THR A 234 -21.92 25.27 6.41
C THR A 234 -20.84 24.21 6.18
N GLY A 235 -20.38 23.59 7.27
CA GLY A 235 -19.31 22.61 7.23
C GLY A 235 -19.73 21.29 6.58
N HIS A 236 -18.74 20.40 6.49
CA HIS A 236 -18.89 19.06 5.93
C HIS A 236 -18.38 18.05 6.96
N PHE A 237 -19.31 17.37 7.63
CA PHE A 237 -19.12 16.22 8.51
C PHE A 237 -18.97 14.98 7.65
N VAL A 238 -17.78 14.82 7.06
CA VAL A 238 -17.51 13.86 5.97
C VAL A 238 -17.79 12.42 6.43
N MET A 239 -17.23 12.03 7.56
CA MET A 239 -17.39 10.71 8.17
C MET A 239 -16.97 10.72 9.63
N GLY A 240 -17.41 9.72 10.40
CA GLY A 240 -16.88 9.49 11.74
C GLY A 240 -17.52 8.32 12.49
N LEU A 241 -16.82 7.88 13.53
CA LEU A 241 -17.26 6.88 14.49
C LEU A 241 -17.49 7.57 15.84
N GLY A 242 -18.75 7.88 16.15
CA GLY A 242 -19.12 8.55 17.40
C GLY A 242 -18.44 9.91 17.62
N ALA A 243 -18.24 10.70 16.57
CA ALA A 243 -17.58 12.00 16.60
C ALA A 243 -16.17 11.91 17.23
N PHE A 244 -15.89 12.72 18.25
CA PHE A 244 -14.62 12.70 18.96
C PHE A 244 -14.46 11.50 19.91
N ASN A 245 -15.47 10.64 20.08
CA ASN A 245 -15.37 9.39 20.87
C ASN A 245 -14.71 8.25 20.09
N GLY A 246 -14.65 8.34 18.77
CA GLY A 246 -13.79 7.52 17.90
C GLY A 246 -12.95 8.44 17.05
N PHE A 247 -13.30 8.64 15.79
CA PHE A 247 -12.68 9.67 14.96
C PHE A 247 -13.74 10.40 14.14
N GLN A 248 -13.39 11.58 13.64
CA GLN A 248 -14.21 12.27 12.64
C GLN A 248 -13.35 13.05 11.66
N THR A 249 -13.79 13.17 10.41
CA THR A 249 -13.24 14.17 9.49
C THR A 249 -14.24 15.30 9.24
N GLU A 250 -13.77 16.53 9.39
CA GLU A 250 -14.55 17.75 9.12
C GLU A 250 -13.79 18.67 8.15
N ILE A 251 -14.49 19.16 7.13
CA ILE A 251 -14.05 20.27 6.27
C ILE A 251 -14.88 21.51 6.62
N GLY A 252 -14.22 22.63 6.87
CA GLY A 252 -14.90 23.89 7.21
C GLY A 252 -15.74 24.43 6.05
N GLY A 253 -16.88 25.06 6.36
CA GLY A 253 -17.78 25.63 5.34
C GLY A 253 -17.20 26.82 4.57
N ASP A 254 -16.17 27.47 5.12
CA ASP A 254 -15.39 28.49 4.43
C ASP A 254 -14.21 27.90 3.63
N TYR A 255 -14.04 26.58 3.67
CA TYR A 255 -12.97 25.81 3.02
C TYR A 255 -11.56 26.28 3.42
N LYS A 256 -11.40 26.79 4.65
CA LYS A 256 -10.11 27.21 5.19
C LYS A 256 -9.48 26.22 6.15
N PHE A 257 -10.13 25.08 6.37
CA PHE A 257 -9.53 24.00 7.13
C PHE A 257 -10.13 22.64 6.81
N ILE A 258 -9.33 21.63 7.12
CA ILE A 258 -9.76 20.25 7.33
C ILE A 258 -9.15 19.75 8.64
N LYS A 259 -9.88 18.92 9.38
CA LYS A 259 -9.40 18.36 10.64
C LYS A 259 -9.86 16.94 10.90
N MET A 260 -9.08 16.25 11.72
CA MET A 260 -9.39 14.92 12.22
C MET A 260 -8.97 14.75 13.68
N PRO A 261 -9.87 14.95 14.65
CA PRO A 261 -9.69 14.37 15.98
C PRO A 261 -9.86 12.84 15.90
N ALA A 262 -9.04 12.13 16.68
CA ALA A 262 -9.14 10.70 16.88
C ALA A 262 -8.91 10.39 18.37
N MET A 263 -9.72 9.51 18.94
CA MET A 263 -9.66 9.06 20.32
C MET A 263 -8.50 8.10 20.49
N MET A 264 -7.58 8.46 21.38
CA MET A 264 -6.38 7.71 21.69
C MET A 264 -6.48 7.07 23.07
N GLU A 265 -5.86 5.91 23.22
CA GLU A 265 -5.59 5.28 24.51
C GLU A 265 -4.18 5.68 25.00
N TYR A 266 -4.10 6.14 26.25
CA TYR A 266 -2.84 6.50 26.90
C TYR A 266 -2.30 5.34 27.74
N GLY A 267 -1.01 5.42 28.13
CA GLY A 267 -0.35 4.35 28.88
C GLY A 267 -0.94 4.05 30.26
N ASP A 268 -1.79 4.93 30.80
CA ASP A 268 -2.55 4.72 32.03
C ASP A 268 -3.95 4.10 31.79
N GLY A 269 -4.29 3.79 30.54
CA GLY A 269 -5.59 3.25 30.12
C GLY A 269 -6.70 4.28 29.98
N THR A 270 -6.43 5.57 30.21
CA THR A 270 -7.41 6.63 29.95
C THR A 270 -7.47 7.01 28.49
N LEU A 271 -8.61 7.57 28.07
CA LEU A 271 -8.84 8.00 26.70
C LEU A 271 -8.79 9.52 26.55
N GLY A 272 -8.34 9.99 25.39
CA GLY A 272 -8.44 11.40 24.99
C GLY A 272 -8.01 11.63 23.55
N THR A 273 -8.37 12.79 22.99
CA THR A 273 -8.10 13.08 21.57
C THR A 273 -6.77 13.78 21.31
N GLY A 274 -6.12 14.33 22.36
CA GLY A 274 -4.97 15.23 22.19
C GLY A 274 -5.30 16.39 21.24
N GLY A 275 -6.56 16.84 21.23
CA GLY A 275 -7.06 17.86 20.31
C GLY A 275 -7.08 17.42 18.84
N ASP A 276 -7.37 18.38 17.96
CA ASP A 276 -7.56 18.14 16.53
C ASP A 276 -6.20 18.06 15.80
N LEU A 277 -6.01 17.05 14.94
CA LEU A 277 -5.04 17.19 13.86
C LEU A 277 -5.68 18.06 12.77
N PHE A 278 -5.22 19.29 12.65
CA PHE A 278 -5.87 20.33 11.88
C PHE A 278 -4.90 20.94 10.86
N TRP A 279 -5.36 21.16 9.63
CA TRP A 279 -4.62 21.87 8.60
C TRP A 279 -5.43 23.04 8.04
N ASN A 280 -4.87 24.25 8.17
CA ASN A 280 -5.42 25.52 7.66
C ASN A 280 -4.49 26.26 6.69
N GLY A 281 -3.33 25.70 6.36
CA GLY A 281 -2.37 26.32 5.46
C GLY A 281 -1.56 27.48 6.04
N ASP A 282 -1.56 27.72 7.35
CA ASP A 282 -0.85 28.86 7.95
C ASP A 282 0.68 28.67 8.04
N GLY A 283 1.16 27.43 7.89
CA GLY A 283 2.58 27.10 7.96
C GLY A 283 3.18 27.16 9.37
N LYS A 284 2.35 27.25 10.42
CA LYS A 284 2.82 27.35 11.80
C LYS A 284 3.22 25.99 12.37
N THR A 285 4.39 25.96 12.99
CA THR A 285 5.09 24.83 13.60
C THR A 285 5.70 25.28 14.92
N LYS A 286 6.23 24.34 15.70
CA LYS A 286 6.95 24.61 16.95
C LYS A 286 8.09 25.63 16.81
N ASP A 287 8.67 25.79 15.61
CA ASP A 287 9.83 26.65 15.35
C ASP A 287 9.44 28.04 14.81
N ASN A 288 8.15 28.30 14.57
CA ASN A 288 7.66 29.58 14.02
C ASN A 288 6.24 29.94 14.54
N GLU A 289 6.11 30.11 15.86
CA GLU A 289 4.88 30.59 16.54
C GLU A 289 3.70 29.61 16.53
N GLY A 290 3.89 28.37 16.08
CA GLY A 290 2.93 27.29 16.17
C GLY A 290 2.99 26.53 17.50
N TRP A 291 2.08 25.57 17.63
CA TRP A 291 2.01 24.72 18.80
C TRP A 291 3.17 23.71 18.83
N GLN A 292 3.70 23.42 20.02
CA GLN A 292 5.01 22.78 20.20
C GLN A 292 5.13 21.35 19.66
N GLY A 293 4.02 20.60 19.56
CA GLY A 293 4.04 19.28 18.96
C GLY A 293 3.89 19.28 17.45
N THR A 294 3.54 20.41 16.81
CA THR A 294 3.46 20.51 15.35
C THR A 294 4.87 20.67 14.77
N THR A 295 5.38 19.62 14.13
CA THR A 295 6.73 19.61 13.52
C THR A 295 6.71 19.95 12.04
N PHE A 296 5.56 19.77 11.39
CA PHE A 296 5.36 20.18 10.00
C PHE A 296 3.94 20.70 9.81
N ASN A 297 3.80 21.78 9.05
CA ASN A 297 2.52 22.34 8.64
C ASN A 297 2.75 23.05 7.29
N LYS A 298 2.08 22.57 6.24
CA LYS A 298 2.29 23.05 4.87
C LYS A 298 1.57 24.37 4.67
N THR A 299 2.27 25.40 4.23
CA THR A 299 1.63 26.66 3.84
C THR A 299 0.78 26.48 2.59
N ASN A 300 -0.45 27.00 2.64
CA ASN A 300 -1.29 27.17 1.46
C ASN A 300 -2.26 28.34 1.73
N SER A 301 -2.10 29.44 0.99
CA SER A 301 -2.95 30.62 1.15
C SER A 301 -4.32 30.51 0.48
N ASP A 302 -4.52 29.47 -0.34
CA ASP A 302 -5.74 29.19 -1.08
C ASP A 302 -6.19 27.74 -0.87
N LEU A 303 -6.54 27.40 0.38
CA LEU A 303 -7.07 26.08 0.71
C LEU A 303 -8.35 25.74 -0.06
N ALA A 304 -9.15 26.75 -0.42
CA ALA A 304 -10.38 26.54 -1.17
C ALA A 304 -10.10 25.87 -2.53
N SER A 305 -8.99 26.21 -3.21
CA SER A 305 -8.58 25.52 -4.44
C SER A 305 -8.34 24.01 -4.30
N THR A 306 -8.17 23.53 -3.06
CA THR A 306 -7.92 22.12 -2.72
C THR A 306 -9.14 21.44 -2.10
N LEU A 307 -9.88 22.15 -1.23
CA LEU A 307 -10.95 21.58 -0.40
C LEU A 307 -12.36 21.80 -0.99
N LYS A 308 -12.54 22.79 -1.87
CA LYS A 308 -13.85 23.21 -2.38
C LYS A 308 -14.10 22.63 -3.76
N ASP A 309 -15.11 21.77 -3.88
CA ASP A 309 -15.67 21.29 -5.15
C ASP A 309 -14.63 20.60 -6.07
N THR A 310 -13.55 20.11 -5.47
CA THR A 310 -12.43 19.41 -6.12
C THR A 310 -12.27 18.02 -5.51
N TRP A 311 -11.97 17.03 -6.35
CA TRP A 311 -11.55 15.73 -5.85
C TRP A 311 -10.20 15.88 -5.15
N MET A 312 -10.10 15.33 -3.94
CA MET A 312 -8.87 15.21 -3.19
C MET A 312 -8.76 13.81 -2.59
N HIS A 313 -7.53 13.29 -2.57
CA HIS A 313 -7.20 12.10 -1.81
C HIS A 313 -6.73 12.52 -0.42
N TYR A 314 -7.49 12.13 0.60
CA TYR A 314 -7.18 12.37 2.00
C TYR A 314 -6.49 11.15 2.59
N THR A 315 -5.47 11.35 3.43
CA THR A 315 -4.92 10.26 4.25
C THR A 315 -4.55 10.76 5.63
N TYR A 316 -5.05 10.09 6.67
CA TYR A 316 -4.63 10.26 8.05
C TYR A 316 -3.83 9.05 8.50
N ILE A 317 -2.71 9.29 9.17
CA ILE A 317 -1.83 8.24 9.69
C ILE A 317 -1.61 8.51 11.17
N PHE A 318 -1.72 7.46 11.98
CA PHE A 318 -1.38 7.47 13.39
C PHE A 318 -0.41 6.32 13.68
N SER A 319 0.65 6.65 14.42
CA SER A 319 1.63 5.67 14.88
C SER A 319 1.91 5.83 16.37
N ALA A 320 1.48 4.85 17.17
CA ALA A 320 1.83 4.81 18.59
C ALA A 320 3.30 4.44 18.79
N SER A 321 3.85 3.53 17.99
CA SER A 321 5.28 3.17 18.08
C SER A 321 6.19 4.32 17.65
N GLY A 322 5.84 4.99 16.54
CA GLY A 322 6.52 6.18 16.04
C GLY A 322 6.25 7.44 16.85
N LYS A 323 5.21 7.44 17.69
CA LYS A 323 4.77 8.59 18.50
C LYS A 323 4.42 9.82 17.65
N TYR A 324 3.69 9.62 16.54
CA TYR A 324 3.24 10.72 15.69
C TYR A 324 1.84 10.50 15.11
N ARG A 325 1.25 11.58 14.60
CA ARG A 325 0.12 11.56 13.67
C ARG A 325 0.33 12.53 12.52
N GLU A 326 -0.18 12.17 11.36
CA GLU A 326 0.02 12.88 10.10
C GLU A 326 -1.24 12.98 9.28
N MET A 327 -1.30 14.02 8.45
CA MET A 327 -2.31 14.19 7.44
C MET A 327 -1.63 14.46 6.10
N TYR A 328 -2.08 13.78 5.06
CA TYR A 328 -1.66 13.94 3.69
C TYR A 328 -2.85 14.34 2.83
N ILE A 329 -2.58 15.18 1.83
CA ILE A 329 -3.55 15.58 0.81
C ILE A 329 -2.88 15.39 -0.55
N ASN A 330 -3.53 14.63 -1.44
CA ASN A 330 -3.05 14.36 -2.80
C ASN A 330 -1.62 13.83 -2.83
N GLY A 331 -1.33 12.82 -2.01
CA GLY A 331 -0.03 12.17 -1.92
C GLY A 331 1.06 12.96 -1.16
N ALA A 332 0.75 14.16 -0.63
CA ALA A 332 1.74 15.02 0.02
C ALA A 332 1.39 15.29 1.49
N LEU A 333 2.38 15.18 2.38
CA LEU A 333 2.24 15.56 3.79
C LEU A 333 1.80 17.03 3.90
N VAL A 334 0.79 17.30 4.72
CA VAL A 334 0.29 18.65 4.99
C VAL A 334 0.40 19.07 6.46
N VAL A 335 0.29 18.14 7.41
CA VAL A 335 0.56 18.43 8.82
C VAL A 335 1.10 17.18 9.51
N ARG A 336 2.07 17.37 10.41
CA ARG A 336 2.63 16.33 11.29
C ARG A 336 2.69 16.84 12.72
N GLN A 337 2.25 16.00 13.65
CA GLN A 337 2.44 16.22 15.07
C GLN A 337 3.19 15.06 15.71
N GLU A 338 4.13 15.39 16.60
CA GLU A 338 4.94 14.44 17.37
C GLU A 338 4.49 14.41 18.82
N PHE A 339 4.01 13.26 19.31
CA PHE A 339 3.57 13.05 20.67
C PHE A 339 4.71 13.21 21.69
N ALA A 340 5.94 12.88 21.30
CA ALA A 340 7.12 13.04 22.16
C ALA A 340 7.45 14.50 22.53
N LEU A 341 6.90 15.48 21.80
CA LEU A 341 7.12 16.92 22.03
C LEU A 341 6.03 17.59 22.88
N TRP A 342 5.04 16.83 23.32
CA TRP A 342 3.99 17.32 24.22
C TRP A 342 4.55 17.65 25.62
N PRO A 343 3.82 18.45 26.44
CA PRO A 343 4.27 18.74 27.80
C PRO A 343 4.56 17.47 28.60
N ALA A 344 5.64 17.45 29.39
CA ALA A 344 6.04 16.24 30.10
C ALA A 344 5.01 15.76 31.16
N ASP A 345 4.14 16.65 31.61
CA ASP A 345 3.02 16.38 32.51
C ASP A 345 1.70 16.01 31.79
N SER A 346 1.71 16.02 30.46
CA SER A 346 0.60 15.54 29.62
C SER A 346 0.68 14.03 29.38
N LYS A 347 -0.38 13.44 28.84
CA LYS A 347 -0.49 11.97 28.67
C LYS A 347 -0.07 11.50 27.29
N GLU A 348 -0.09 12.39 26.32
CA GLU A 348 0.15 12.16 24.92
C GLU A 348 1.52 11.51 24.63
N PRO A 349 2.63 11.85 25.32
CA PRO A 349 3.89 11.11 25.17
C PRO A 349 3.78 9.60 25.48
N THR A 350 2.75 9.18 26.24
CA THR A 350 2.50 7.79 26.64
C THR A 350 1.50 7.05 25.76
N VAL A 351 1.03 7.66 24.66
CA VAL A 351 0.01 7.07 23.78
C VAL A 351 0.36 5.65 23.34
N VAL A 352 -0.61 4.73 23.37
CA VAL A 352 -0.41 3.31 23.02
C VAL A 352 -1.24 2.84 21.82
N GLY A 353 -2.26 3.59 21.42
CA GLY A 353 -3.11 3.24 20.28
C GLY A 353 -4.27 4.20 20.08
N LEU A 354 -5.07 3.92 19.06
CA LEU A 354 -6.42 4.46 18.95
C LEU A 354 -7.41 3.51 19.62
N LYS A 355 -8.51 4.07 20.13
CA LYS A 355 -9.56 3.28 20.79
C LYS A 355 -10.88 4.03 20.82
N PHE A 356 -11.94 3.37 20.41
CA PHE A 356 -13.30 3.90 20.55
C PHE A 356 -13.69 3.99 22.05
N ASN A 357 -14.25 5.12 22.46
CA ASN A 357 -14.76 5.34 23.80
C ASN A 357 -16.16 4.73 23.95
N SER A 358 -16.21 3.43 24.22
CA SER A 358 -17.45 2.66 24.41
C SER A 358 -18.29 3.09 25.63
N ASP A 359 -17.72 3.90 26.54
CA ASP A 359 -18.42 4.38 27.74
C ASP A 359 -19.24 5.66 27.46
N ALA A 360 -19.10 6.26 26.28
CA ALA A 360 -19.87 7.43 25.89
C ALA A 360 -21.33 7.06 25.62
N ALA A 361 -22.23 7.52 26.48
CA ALA A 361 -23.65 7.14 26.45
C ALA A 361 -24.47 7.80 25.34
N ASP A 362 -23.90 8.77 24.62
CA ASP A 362 -24.57 9.58 23.61
C ASP A 362 -24.15 9.25 22.17
N VAL A 363 -23.29 8.25 21.98
CA VAL A 363 -22.86 7.77 20.66
C VAL A 363 -23.01 6.25 20.56
N GLU A 364 -23.05 5.73 19.35
CA GLU A 364 -23.14 4.29 19.07
C GLU A 364 -21.86 3.78 18.41
N ASN A 365 -21.62 2.47 18.53
CA ASN A 365 -20.51 1.78 17.87
C ASN A 365 -20.83 1.49 16.39
N VAL A 366 -21.02 2.56 15.63
CA VAL A 366 -21.41 2.54 14.21
C VAL A 366 -20.65 3.65 13.49
N LEU A 367 -19.84 3.27 12.49
CA LEU A 367 -19.17 4.21 11.60
C LEU A 367 -20.21 4.80 10.66
N ALA A 368 -20.19 6.12 10.51
CA ALA A 368 -21.04 6.84 9.58
C ALA A 368 -20.22 7.48 8.46
N PHE A 369 -20.63 7.26 7.21
CA PHE A 369 -20.26 8.12 6.09
C PHE A 369 -21.39 9.12 5.84
N GLY A 370 -21.05 10.39 5.59
CA GLY A 370 -22.03 11.47 5.43
C GLY A 370 -22.26 12.30 6.69
N PHE A 371 -21.83 11.76 7.84
CA PHE A 371 -21.99 12.31 9.18
C PHE A 371 -20.78 11.94 10.05
N VAL A 372 -20.57 12.62 11.18
CA VAL A 372 -19.50 12.26 12.13
C VAL A 372 -19.93 11.21 13.17
N GLN A 373 -21.20 10.82 13.19
CA GLN A 373 -21.75 9.76 14.04
C GLN A 373 -23.03 9.20 13.41
N SER A 374 -23.43 8.00 13.84
CA SER A 374 -24.66 7.35 13.37
C SER A 374 -25.93 8.05 13.85
N ARG A 375 -27.06 7.74 13.20
CA ARG A 375 -28.40 8.24 13.52
C ARG A 375 -28.92 7.75 14.86
N GLY A 376 -28.40 6.62 15.34
CA GLY A 376 -28.75 6.07 16.65
C GLY A 376 -28.19 6.89 17.81
N GLY A 377 -27.09 7.63 17.58
CA GLY A 377 -26.48 8.50 18.57
C GLY A 377 -27.39 9.68 18.96
N THR A 378 -27.23 10.15 20.20
CA THR A 378 -27.99 11.30 20.75
C THR A 378 -27.11 12.53 20.99
N LEU A 379 -25.79 12.42 20.80
CA LEU A 379 -24.86 13.54 20.84
C LEU A 379 -25.33 14.59 19.82
N TRP A 380 -25.45 15.84 20.27
CA TRP A 380 -25.91 16.97 19.42
C TRP A 380 -27.30 16.81 18.78
N GLN A 381 -28.14 15.87 19.23
CA GLN A 381 -29.48 15.64 18.64
C GLN A 381 -30.39 16.88 18.62
N ASN A 382 -30.11 17.87 19.47
CA ASN A 382 -30.84 19.13 19.58
C ASN A 382 -30.06 20.34 19.04
N GLU A 383 -28.85 20.13 18.53
CA GLU A 383 -27.97 21.19 18.07
C GLU A 383 -28.13 21.42 16.56
N PRO A 384 -28.40 22.67 16.12
CA PRO A 384 -28.72 22.98 14.72
C PRO A 384 -27.53 22.82 13.76
N TRP A 385 -26.33 22.57 14.29
CA TRP A 385 -25.10 22.43 13.53
C TRP A 385 -24.62 20.98 13.43
N GLY A 386 -25.19 20.05 14.21
CA GLY A 386 -24.69 18.67 14.26
C GLY A 386 -25.73 17.55 14.41
N GLY A 387 -26.98 17.86 14.75
CA GLY A 387 -28.02 16.83 14.85
C GLY A 387 -28.49 16.32 13.50
N TYR A 388 -28.78 15.01 13.40
CA TYR A 388 -29.25 14.36 12.18
C TYR A 388 -30.56 14.97 11.63
N ASN A 389 -31.48 15.38 12.51
CA ASN A 389 -32.78 15.89 12.13
C ASN A 389 -32.79 17.36 11.69
N PHE A 390 -31.62 18.00 11.53
CA PHE A 390 -31.49 19.39 11.09
C PHE A 390 -30.90 19.44 9.67
N PRO A 391 -31.71 19.61 8.62
CA PRO A 391 -31.25 19.62 7.21
C PRO A 391 -30.18 20.67 6.85
N THR A 392 -29.93 21.62 7.75
CA THR A 392 -28.98 22.72 7.59
C THR A 392 -27.80 22.62 8.55
N ALA A 393 -27.63 21.47 9.22
CA ALA A 393 -26.44 21.20 10.02
C ALA A 393 -25.23 20.92 9.10
N ASN A 394 -24.07 20.68 9.68
CA ASN A 394 -22.82 20.47 8.93
C ASN A 394 -22.78 19.11 8.18
N HIS A 395 -23.90 18.49 7.81
CA HIS A 395 -23.93 17.19 7.14
C HIS A 395 -23.12 17.22 5.85
N PHE A 396 -22.56 16.08 5.43
CA PHE A 396 -21.73 16.07 4.24
C PHE A 396 -22.57 16.19 2.97
N LYS A 397 -22.22 17.17 2.13
CA LYS A 397 -22.72 17.27 0.77
C LYS A 397 -21.57 17.09 -0.20
N GLY A 398 -21.62 16.05 -1.02
CA GLY A 398 -20.51 15.73 -1.89
C GLY A 398 -20.46 14.27 -2.31
N LYS A 399 -19.25 13.79 -2.56
CA LYS A 399 -18.98 12.40 -2.94
C LYS A 399 -17.83 11.82 -2.13
N LEU A 400 -17.94 10.53 -1.82
CA LEU A 400 -16.87 9.70 -1.29
C LEU A 400 -16.60 8.52 -2.23
N ASP A 401 -15.33 8.14 -2.30
CA ASP A 401 -14.87 7.02 -3.09
C ASP A 401 -13.64 6.36 -2.46
N ASP A 402 -13.45 5.06 -2.71
CA ASP A 402 -12.30 4.26 -2.31
C ASP A 402 -11.89 4.47 -0.84
N VAL A 403 -12.85 4.35 0.09
CA VAL A 403 -12.57 4.52 1.52
C VAL A 403 -11.88 3.27 2.06
N ARG A 404 -10.68 3.44 2.64
CA ARG A 404 -9.85 2.36 3.18
C ARG A 404 -9.39 2.65 4.58
N ILE A 405 -9.42 1.62 5.42
CA ILE A 405 -8.82 1.63 6.76
C ILE A 405 -7.73 0.55 6.81
N PHE A 406 -6.58 0.89 7.39
CA PHE A 406 -5.44 0.00 7.55
C PHE A 406 -5.07 -0.13 9.03
N SER A 407 -4.67 -1.33 9.45
CA SER A 407 -4.11 -1.59 10.79
C SER A 407 -2.60 -1.31 10.85
N ALA A 408 -2.12 -0.36 10.05
CA ALA A 408 -0.72 -0.02 9.90
C ALA A 408 -0.55 1.49 9.71
N ALA A 409 0.60 2.02 10.11
CA ALA A 409 1.06 3.34 9.73
C ALA A 409 1.84 3.21 8.42
N ILE A 410 1.18 3.48 7.30
CA ILE A 410 1.80 3.37 5.98
C ILE A 410 2.84 4.49 5.78
N THR A 411 3.77 4.30 4.87
CA THR A 411 4.87 5.23 4.61
C THR A 411 4.44 6.39 3.70
N ALA A 412 5.21 7.47 3.71
CA ALA A 412 4.98 8.61 2.81
C ALA A 412 5.04 8.21 1.32
N GLU A 413 5.90 7.25 0.97
CA GLU A 413 6.01 6.74 -0.40
C GLU A 413 4.78 5.90 -0.78
N GLU A 414 4.29 5.03 0.11
CA GLU A 414 3.04 4.29 -0.08
C GLU A 414 1.83 5.21 -0.27
N VAL A 415 1.71 6.29 0.51
CA VAL A 415 0.65 7.31 0.35
C VAL A 415 0.73 7.95 -1.04
N LYS A 416 1.94 8.26 -1.49
CA LYS A 416 2.18 8.88 -2.79
C LYS A 416 1.83 7.93 -3.94
N LEU A 417 2.24 6.67 -3.86
CA LEU A 417 1.96 5.65 -4.88
C LEU A 417 0.47 5.33 -4.97
N MET A 418 -0.20 5.17 -3.82
CA MET A 418 -1.65 4.98 -3.76
C MET A 418 -2.36 6.12 -4.50
N TYR A 419 -2.06 7.37 -4.14
CA TYR A 419 -2.61 8.54 -4.84
C TYR A 419 -2.28 8.58 -6.33
N ASP A 420 -1.01 8.37 -6.71
CA ASP A 420 -0.57 8.49 -8.12
C ASP A 420 -1.17 7.40 -9.01
N SER A 421 -1.41 6.20 -8.46
CA SER A 421 -2.03 5.09 -9.17
C SER A 421 -3.55 5.25 -9.35
N GLU A 422 -4.17 6.13 -8.56
CA GLU A 422 -5.63 6.25 -8.47
C GLU A 422 -6.21 7.56 -9.03
N LYS A 423 -5.41 8.63 -9.16
CA LYS A 423 -5.88 10.00 -9.46
C LYS A 423 -6.56 10.24 -10.81
#